data_AF-A0A962FY47-F1
#
_entry.id   AF-A0A962FY47-F1
#
_cell.length_a   1.000
_cell.length_b   1.000
_cell.length_c   1.000
_cell.angle_alpha   90.00
_cell.angle_beta   90.00
_cell.angle_gamma   90.00
#
_symmetry.space_group_name_H-M   'P 1'
#
loop_
_entity.id
_entity.type
_entity.pdbx_description
1 polymer ?
#
loop_
_entity_poly.entity_id
_entity_poly.type
_entity_poly.pdbx_seq_one_letter_code
_entity_poly.pdbx_strand_id
1 'polypeptide(L)'
;GNGGAFHMQASDLTTFSSGDADVAGLQFADNSSGDFGGAIHAASGTTLRLLQDIGAGPFDISRWTANSAANGGGAITLSNSDLVISGAQFGGSNPMQGNSAPYGGAIYVSGLGSSGLGEELKASNLRLIGNVATDNGGAIYAGGGARLDIGASKCASNLLPADRYCNELSGNQAARGSAIYTIGARVHLADVAVVDNLGTDTSSSALHLNGNGDGDLLQNVLLANNADHAIVVDDLAAGGSAVALDSATLVDHPGAAIMLADEAGVDLQLTNTLVWGNGFASIAGLAGAASASQVCSLIGGGQLGASSADPLLVSNPRGDYRLGLGSPAIDACLDGPAGDLDSNARDASPDIGAFEFGGALPPAIFRNGFETVLQPDPIPVPDL
;
A
#
# COMPACT_ATOMS: atom_id res chain seq x y z
N GLY A 1 -28.85 8.41 1.75
CA GLY A 1 -28.19 9.65 1.28
C GLY A 1 -26.69 9.43 1.34
N ASN A 2 -25.91 10.40 0.85
CA ASN A 2 -24.45 10.37 0.92
C ASN A 2 -23.95 10.74 2.32
N GLY A 3 -22.87 10.09 2.76
CA GLY A 3 -22.27 10.30 4.08
C GLY A 3 -23.11 9.70 5.22
N GLY A 4 -22.62 8.66 5.88
CA GLY A 4 -23.32 8.10 7.05
C GLY A 4 -23.19 8.97 8.30
N ALA A 5 -22.01 9.56 8.52
CA ALA A 5 -21.77 10.48 9.65
C ALA A 5 -21.75 11.95 9.19
N PHE A 6 -20.92 12.26 8.18
CA PHE A 6 -20.76 13.60 7.66
C PHE A 6 -20.86 13.62 6.13
N HIS A 7 -21.58 14.62 5.63
CA HIS A 7 -21.61 14.98 4.21
C HIS A 7 -21.07 16.40 4.09
N MET A 8 -20.00 16.56 3.31
CA MET A 8 -19.30 17.84 3.17
C MET A 8 -19.30 18.27 1.70
N GLN A 9 -19.86 19.44 1.41
CA GLN A 9 -19.74 20.12 0.12
C GLN A 9 -19.04 21.46 0.29
N ALA A 10 -18.40 21.98 -0.76
CA ALA A 10 -17.70 23.26 -0.69
C ALA A 10 -18.59 24.45 -0.26
N SER A 11 -19.91 24.38 -0.50
CA SER A 11 -20.87 25.37 0.03
C SER A 11 -20.96 25.37 1.56
N ASP A 12 -20.74 24.21 2.19
CA ASP A 12 -20.89 24.00 3.63
C ASP A 12 -19.69 24.53 4.42
N LEU A 13 -18.54 24.74 3.76
CA LEU A 13 -17.30 25.22 4.39
C LEU A 13 -17.11 26.75 4.37
N THR A 14 -18.07 27.51 3.86
CA THR A 14 -17.96 28.99 3.76
C THR A 14 -17.83 29.71 5.12
N THR A 15 -18.04 29.01 6.25
CA THR A 15 -17.87 29.52 7.62
C THR A 15 -16.51 29.21 8.29
N PHE A 16 -15.65 28.39 7.68
CA PHE A 16 -14.25 28.22 8.11
C PHE A 16 -13.38 28.94 7.08
N SER A 17 -12.74 30.06 7.45
CA SER A 17 -12.14 31.02 6.51
C SER A 17 -10.86 30.55 5.79
N SER A 18 -10.62 29.24 5.77
CA SER A 18 -9.80 28.49 4.82
C SER A 18 -10.41 27.08 4.82
N GLY A 19 -10.84 26.57 3.66
CA GLY A 19 -11.68 25.36 3.51
C GLY A 19 -11.05 24.02 3.90
N ASP A 20 -10.26 24.01 4.97
CA ASP A 20 -9.52 22.87 5.50
C ASP A 20 -10.19 22.45 6.82
N ALA A 21 -10.59 21.18 6.91
CA ALA A 21 -10.95 20.55 8.17
C ALA A 21 -9.79 19.66 8.62
N ASP A 22 -9.01 20.13 9.59
CA ASP A 22 -7.98 19.33 10.26
C ASP A 22 -8.62 18.54 11.40
N VAL A 23 -8.51 17.21 11.36
CA VAL A 23 -8.99 16.38 12.46
C VAL A 23 -8.02 15.26 12.83
N ALA A 24 -7.83 15.07 14.13
CA ALA A 24 -6.87 14.14 14.73
C ALA A 24 -7.54 13.28 15.81
N GLY A 25 -7.08 12.05 15.99
CA GLY A 25 -7.57 11.14 17.04
C GLY A 25 -9.05 10.79 16.93
N LEU A 26 -9.63 10.86 15.73
CA LEU A 26 -11.03 10.56 15.53
C LEU A 26 -11.29 9.05 15.47
N GLN A 27 -12.47 8.65 15.93
CA GLN A 27 -12.98 7.30 15.69
C GLN A 27 -14.32 7.38 14.96
N PHE A 28 -14.37 6.84 13.75
CA PHE A 28 -15.60 6.60 13.00
C PHE A 28 -15.86 5.11 12.94
N ALA A 29 -16.89 4.67 13.65
CA ALA A 29 -17.29 3.29 13.69
C ALA A 29 -18.76 3.11 13.35
N ASP A 30 -19.07 1.99 12.68
CA ASP A 30 -20.44 1.51 12.44
C ASP A 30 -21.35 2.50 11.69
N ASN A 31 -20.76 3.38 10.86
CA ASN A 31 -21.54 4.30 10.04
C ASN A 31 -21.99 3.60 8.76
N SER A 32 -23.18 3.95 8.26
CA SER A 32 -23.70 3.41 7.01
C SER A 32 -24.28 4.50 6.13
N SER A 33 -23.99 4.42 4.84
CA SER A 33 -24.53 5.28 3.80
C SER A 33 -25.32 4.44 2.80
N GLY A 34 -26.44 5.00 2.32
CA GLY A 34 -27.24 4.34 1.28
C GLY A 34 -26.67 4.51 -0.12
N ASP A 35 -25.54 5.20 -0.27
CA ASP A 35 -24.92 5.51 -1.56
C ASP A 35 -23.38 5.54 -1.42
N PHE A 36 -22.77 6.71 -1.25
CA PHE A 36 -21.31 6.87 -1.07
C PHE A 36 -20.90 7.28 0.35
N GLY A 37 -19.68 6.90 0.74
CA GLY A 37 -19.00 7.39 1.93
C GLY A 37 -19.66 6.92 3.21
N GLY A 38 -19.35 5.70 3.66
CA GLY A 38 -20.03 5.13 4.82
C GLY A 38 -19.88 5.99 6.08
N ALA A 39 -18.73 6.62 6.28
CA ALA A 39 -18.54 7.67 7.28
C ALA A 39 -18.59 9.07 6.67
N ILE A 40 -17.72 9.37 5.70
CA ILE A 40 -17.59 10.69 5.10
C ILE A 40 -17.74 10.64 3.58
N HIS A 41 -18.53 11.57 3.05
CA HIS A 41 -18.54 11.90 1.63
C HIS A 41 -18.09 13.35 1.44
N ALA A 42 -16.93 13.55 0.79
CA ALA A 42 -16.36 14.85 0.46
C ALA A 42 -16.51 15.11 -1.04
N ALA A 43 -17.11 16.25 -1.39
CA ALA A 43 -17.37 16.60 -2.77
C ALA A 43 -17.10 18.08 -3.11
N SER A 44 -17.06 18.36 -4.40
CA SER A 44 -17.14 19.73 -4.97
C SER A 44 -15.97 20.66 -4.64
N GLY A 45 -14.75 20.13 -4.61
CA GLY A 45 -13.51 20.88 -4.39
C GLY A 45 -13.13 20.97 -2.91
N THR A 46 -13.60 20.03 -2.08
CA THR A 46 -13.29 20.02 -0.65
C THR A 46 -11.90 19.41 -0.43
N THR A 47 -11.13 19.92 0.53
CA THR A 47 -9.91 19.26 1.00
C THR A 47 -10.14 18.74 2.41
N LEU A 48 -10.06 17.42 2.59
CA LEU A 48 -10.13 16.77 3.90
C LEU A 48 -8.71 16.46 4.39
N ARG A 49 -8.39 16.88 5.62
CA ARG A 49 -7.06 16.70 6.20
C ARG A 49 -7.16 15.90 7.50
N LEU A 50 -6.71 14.65 7.44
CA LEU A 50 -6.59 13.76 8.59
C LEU A 50 -5.15 13.81 9.07
N LEU A 51 -4.83 14.84 9.86
CA LEU A 51 -3.47 15.09 10.31
C LEU A 51 -3.28 14.60 11.73
N GLN A 52 -2.40 13.63 11.87
CA GLN A 52 -1.89 13.22 13.15
C GLN A 52 -0.38 13.40 13.20
N ASP A 53 0.07 14.09 14.24
CA ASP A 53 1.47 14.17 14.59
C ASP A 53 1.87 12.89 15.32
N ILE A 54 2.70 12.08 14.67
CA ILE A 54 3.15 10.78 15.18
C ILE A 54 4.37 10.95 16.11
N GLY A 55 4.83 12.20 16.32
CA GLY A 55 6.00 12.53 17.12
C GLY A 55 5.93 12.17 18.61
N ALA A 56 4.80 11.68 19.15
CA ALA A 56 4.62 11.47 20.59
C ALA A 56 4.25 10.05 21.05
N GLY A 57 3.97 9.09 20.15
CA GLY A 57 3.80 7.70 20.57
C GLY A 57 2.91 6.82 19.68
N PRO A 58 2.86 5.50 19.96
CA PRO A 58 2.40 4.50 19.01
C PRO A 58 0.86 4.35 18.83
N PHE A 59 0.02 5.18 19.46
CA PHE A 59 -1.36 4.74 19.76
C PHE A 59 -2.54 5.66 19.48
N ASP A 60 -2.37 6.94 19.13
CA ASP A 60 -3.55 7.82 18.94
C ASP A 60 -4.08 7.88 17.50
N ILE A 61 -3.70 6.96 16.61
CA ILE A 61 -4.13 6.99 15.20
C ILE A 61 -5.66 7.15 15.03
N SER A 62 -6.09 7.98 14.08
CA SER A 62 -7.51 8.05 13.73
C SER A 62 -7.97 6.69 13.20
N ARG A 63 -9.10 6.18 13.71
CA ARG A 63 -9.62 4.82 13.40
C ARG A 63 -10.95 4.88 12.67
N TRP A 64 -11.04 4.12 11.60
CA TRP A 64 -12.22 4.04 10.74
C TRP A 64 -12.61 2.58 10.58
N THR A 65 -13.58 2.09 11.34
CA THR A 65 -13.89 0.65 11.41
C THR A 65 -15.35 0.37 11.15
N ALA A 66 -15.67 -0.76 10.51
CA ALA A 66 -17.04 -1.23 10.33
C ALA A 66 -17.98 -0.24 9.62
N ASN A 67 -17.44 0.69 8.83
CA ASN A 67 -18.25 1.61 8.05
C ASN A 67 -18.68 0.94 6.73
N SER A 68 -19.87 1.27 6.24
CA SER A 68 -20.41 0.67 5.01
C SER A 68 -21.08 1.66 4.07
N ALA A 69 -20.95 1.42 2.77
CA ALA A 69 -21.63 2.20 1.73
C ALA A 69 -22.22 1.27 0.65
N ALA A 70 -23.34 1.66 0.05
CA ALA A 70 -24.00 0.84 -0.96
C ALA A 70 -23.30 0.85 -2.33
N ASN A 71 -22.46 1.86 -2.62
CA ASN A 71 -21.76 2.00 -3.89
C ASN A 71 -20.24 2.08 -3.73
N GLY A 72 -19.73 3.10 -3.04
CA GLY A 72 -18.28 3.27 -2.93
C GLY A 72 -17.82 3.94 -1.65
N GLY A 73 -16.58 3.64 -1.24
CA GLY A 73 -15.91 4.26 -0.11
C GLY A 73 -16.56 3.85 1.20
N GLY A 74 -16.32 2.61 1.63
CA GLY A 74 -16.95 2.08 2.85
C GLY A 74 -16.70 2.99 4.06
N ALA A 75 -15.54 3.66 4.13
CA ALA A 75 -15.30 4.76 5.07
C ALA A 75 -15.43 6.14 4.40
N ILE A 76 -14.62 6.42 3.37
CA ILE A 76 -14.51 7.75 2.77
C ILE A 76 -14.71 7.69 1.26
N THR A 77 -15.48 8.64 0.72
CA THR A 77 -15.57 8.89 -0.72
C THR A 77 -15.14 10.32 -1.03
N LEU A 78 -14.32 10.46 -2.08
CA LEU A 78 -13.89 11.72 -2.67
C LEU A 78 -14.47 11.86 -4.09
N SER A 79 -15.14 12.97 -4.34
CA SER A 79 -15.64 13.34 -5.67
C SER A 79 -15.24 14.78 -5.98
N ASN A 80 -14.28 14.96 -6.89
CA ASN A 80 -13.64 16.26 -7.14
C ASN A 80 -13.12 16.87 -5.85
N SER A 81 -12.41 16.13 -5.01
CA SER A 81 -11.93 16.55 -3.69
C SER A 81 -10.59 15.91 -3.36
N ASP A 82 -9.84 16.54 -2.46
CA ASP A 82 -8.53 16.07 -2.01
C ASP A 82 -8.62 15.46 -0.61
N LEU A 83 -7.76 14.49 -0.35
CA LEU A 83 -7.60 13.88 0.97
C LEU A 83 -6.11 13.82 1.31
N VAL A 84 -5.75 14.45 2.42
CA VAL A 84 -4.40 14.37 3.00
C VAL A 84 -4.47 13.60 4.31
N ILE A 85 -3.75 12.50 4.39
CA ILE A 85 -3.68 11.63 5.56
C ILE A 85 -2.24 11.61 6.10
N SER A 86 -2.10 11.83 7.39
CA SER A 86 -0.90 11.54 8.16
C SER A 86 -1.33 10.78 9.40
N GLY A 87 -1.09 9.46 9.46
CA GLY A 87 -1.38 8.65 10.65
C GLY A 87 -2.86 8.30 10.81
N ALA A 88 -3.35 7.35 10.01
CA ALA A 88 -4.70 6.80 10.16
C ALA A 88 -4.75 5.30 9.90
N GLN A 89 -5.72 4.63 10.52
CA GLN A 89 -6.05 3.25 10.24
C GLN A 89 -7.51 3.11 9.78
N PHE A 90 -7.70 2.45 8.65
CA PHE A 90 -8.99 2.04 8.15
C PHE A 90 -9.11 0.53 8.22
N GLY A 91 -10.10 0.06 8.95
CA GLY A 91 -10.35 -1.34 9.22
C GLY A 91 -9.57 -1.85 10.43
N GLY A 92 -9.42 -3.18 10.50
CA GLY A 92 -8.73 -3.86 11.59
C GLY A 92 -8.58 -5.34 11.31
N SER A 93 -7.81 -6.04 12.15
CA SER A 93 -7.50 -7.46 11.98
C SER A 93 -8.70 -8.39 12.26
N ASN A 94 -9.74 -7.88 12.90
CA ASN A 94 -11.01 -8.59 13.02
C ASN A 94 -11.87 -8.30 11.78
N PRO A 95 -12.41 -9.31 11.07
CA PRO A 95 -13.30 -9.10 9.92
C PRO A 95 -14.48 -8.16 10.19
N MET A 96 -14.98 -8.11 11.43
CA MET A 96 -16.06 -7.20 11.83
C MET A 96 -15.63 -5.72 11.88
N GLN A 97 -14.32 -5.43 11.88
CA GLN A 97 -13.79 -4.07 11.87
C GLN A 97 -13.54 -3.53 10.47
N GLY A 98 -13.57 -4.39 9.44
CA GLY A 98 -13.38 -3.98 8.06
C GLY A 98 -14.43 -2.98 7.59
N ASN A 99 -14.02 -1.98 6.81
CA ASN A 99 -14.97 -1.16 6.07
C ASN A 99 -15.41 -1.89 4.80
N SER A 100 -16.63 -1.62 4.32
CA SER A 100 -17.15 -2.32 3.15
C SER A 100 -17.99 -1.47 2.19
N ALA A 101 -17.75 -1.63 0.89
CA ALA A 101 -18.54 -1.07 -0.20
C ALA A 101 -18.23 -1.83 -1.50
N PRO A 102 -19.09 -1.84 -2.54
CA PRO A 102 -18.75 -2.48 -3.81
C PRO A 102 -17.44 -2.01 -4.45
N TYR A 103 -17.12 -0.71 -4.33
CA TYR A 103 -15.88 -0.11 -4.82
C TYR A 103 -15.12 0.63 -3.72
N GLY A 104 -13.86 0.29 -3.49
CA GLY A 104 -13.05 0.97 -2.47
C GLY A 104 -13.56 0.65 -1.06
N GLY A 105 -13.25 -0.54 -0.55
CA GLY A 105 -13.78 -1.02 0.72
C GLY A 105 -13.52 -0.04 1.87
N ALA A 106 -12.37 0.64 1.88
CA ALA A 106 -12.13 1.80 2.75
C ALA A 106 -12.36 3.14 2.02
N ILE A 107 -11.63 3.39 0.94
CA ILE A 107 -11.55 4.69 0.29
C ILE A 107 -11.91 4.58 -1.19
N TYR A 108 -12.77 5.47 -1.65
CA TYR A 108 -13.14 5.59 -3.06
C TYR A 108 -12.83 7.01 -3.56
N VAL A 109 -12.04 7.11 -4.63
CA VAL A 109 -11.63 8.37 -5.26
C VAL A 109 -12.12 8.37 -6.72
N SER A 110 -12.90 9.37 -7.11
CA SER A 110 -13.58 9.41 -8.41
C SER A 110 -13.34 10.69 -9.19
N GLY A 111 -12.28 10.65 -9.99
CA GLY A 111 -11.86 11.72 -10.89
C GLY A 111 -12.93 12.14 -11.88
N LEU A 112 -13.18 13.45 -11.98
CA LEU A 112 -13.86 14.00 -13.16
C LEU A 112 -12.83 14.12 -14.29
N GLY A 113 -12.71 13.06 -15.12
CA GLY A 113 -11.68 12.84 -16.15
C GLY A 113 -11.52 13.85 -17.29
N SER A 114 -11.71 15.16 -17.05
CA SER A 114 -11.45 16.22 -18.03
C SER A 114 -11.16 17.61 -17.45
N SER A 115 -11.32 17.84 -16.14
CA SER A 115 -11.22 19.21 -15.58
C SER A 115 -9.77 19.68 -15.32
N GLY A 116 -8.78 18.79 -15.39
CA GLY A 116 -7.37 19.11 -15.09
C GLY A 116 -7.09 19.43 -13.61
N LEU A 117 -8.12 19.44 -12.76
CA LEU A 117 -7.99 19.47 -11.31
C LEU A 117 -7.97 18.01 -10.86
N GLY A 118 -6.78 17.42 -10.83
CA GLY A 118 -6.60 16.04 -10.40
C GLY A 118 -6.95 15.90 -8.94
N GLU A 119 -7.88 15.01 -8.63
CA GLU A 119 -8.21 14.63 -7.27
C GLU A 119 -7.06 13.85 -6.68
N GLU A 120 -6.63 14.23 -5.49
CA GLU A 120 -5.42 13.70 -4.91
C GLU A 120 -5.68 13.07 -3.54
N LEU A 121 -5.32 11.78 -3.42
CA LEU A 121 -5.11 11.13 -2.14
C LEU A 121 -3.62 11.15 -1.83
N LYS A 122 -3.22 12.00 -0.89
CA LYS A 122 -1.89 11.98 -0.28
C LYS A 122 -1.96 11.29 1.05
N ALA A 123 -1.17 10.25 1.25
CA ALA A 123 -1.15 9.55 2.53
C ALA A 123 0.26 9.23 2.98
N SER A 124 0.47 9.35 4.29
CA SER A 124 1.65 8.84 4.98
C SER A 124 1.23 8.23 6.30
N ASN A 125 1.98 7.23 6.74
CA ASN A 125 1.67 6.48 7.95
C ASN A 125 0.25 5.90 7.93
N LEU A 126 -0.15 5.37 6.78
CA LEU A 126 -1.50 4.89 6.50
C LEU A 126 -1.58 3.37 6.64
N ARG A 127 -2.56 2.89 7.39
CA ARG A 127 -2.86 1.46 7.52
C ARG A 127 -4.26 1.16 7.01
N LEU A 128 -4.37 0.26 6.05
CA LEU A 128 -5.63 -0.20 5.47
C LEU A 128 -5.72 -1.72 5.65
N ILE A 129 -6.49 -2.16 6.65
CA ILE A 129 -6.46 -3.53 7.14
C ILE A 129 -7.83 -4.17 7.08
N GLY A 130 -7.96 -5.33 6.43
CA GLY A 130 -9.18 -6.12 6.51
C GLY A 130 -10.41 -5.45 5.88
N ASN A 131 -10.24 -4.52 4.93
CA ASN A 131 -11.35 -3.88 4.23
C ASN A 131 -11.86 -4.78 3.09
N VAL A 132 -13.15 -4.68 2.78
CA VAL A 132 -13.83 -5.62 1.86
C VAL A 132 -14.60 -4.86 0.80
N ALA A 133 -14.23 -5.06 -0.46
CA ALA A 133 -15.05 -4.69 -1.60
C ALA A 133 -15.63 -5.92 -2.30
N THR A 134 -16.87 -5.84 -2.78
CA THR A 134 -17.44 -6.97 -3.55
C THR A 134 -16.87 -7.04 -4.96
N ASP A 135 -16.48 -5.89 -5.52
CA ASP A 135 -16.02 -5.80 -6.90
C ASP A 135 -14.53 -5.39 -6.94
N ASN A 136 -14.23 -4.10 -6.78
CA ASN A 136 -12.90 -3.58 -7.08
C ASN A 136 -12.34 -2.72 -5.94
N GLY A 137 -11.04 -2.89 -5.65
CA GLY A 137 -10.34 -2.05 -4.71
C GLY A 137 -10.70 -2.38 -3.27
N GLY A 138 -10.21 -3.50 -2.74
CA GLY A 138 -10.60 -3.97 -1.41
C GLY A 138 -10.26 -2.96 -0.33
N ALA A 139 -9.15 -2.24 -0.47
CA ALA A 139 -8.86 -1.06 0.32
C ALA A 139 -9.22 0.23 -0.42
N ILE A 140 -8.60 0.46 -1.59
CA ILE A 140 -8.73 1.71 -2.35
C ILE A 140 -9.22 1.41 -3.76
N TYR A 141 -10.23 2.16 -4.18
CA TYR A 141 -10.56 2.35 -5.59
C TYR A 141 -10.23 3.77 -5.99
N ALA A 142 -9.49 3.96 -7.08
CA ALA A 142 -9.21 5.28 -7.64
C ALA A 142 -9.50 5.31 -9.13
N GLY A 143 -10.18 6.35 -9.63
CA GLY A 143 -10.39 6.46 -11.07
C GLY A 143 -10.50 7.86 -11.62
N GLY A 144 -10.72 7.95 -12.94
CA GLY A 144 -11.10 9.18 -13.64
C GLY A 144 -10.05 10.30 -13.64
N GLY A 145 -8.76 9.97 -13.62
CA GLY A 145 -7.67 10.94 -13.56
C GLY A 145 -7.15 11.20 -12.15
N ALA A 146 -7.65 10.49 -11.13
CA ALA A 146 -7.18 10.64 -9.76
C ALA A 146 -5.67 10.35 -9.64
N ARG A 147 -5.03 10.95 -8.64
CA ARG A 147 -3.66 10.68 -8.25
C ARG A 147 -3.64 10.09 -6.84
N LEU A 148 -3.03 8.91 -6.73
CA LEU A 148 -2.73 8.28 -5.46
C LEU A 148 -1.24 8.44 -5.16
N ASP A 149 -0.92 9.10 -4.05
CA ASP A 149 0.44 9.30 -3.58
C ASP A 149 0.53 8.82 -2.13
N ILE A 150 0.88 7.55 -1.96
CA ILE A 150 1.05 6.93 -0.63
C ILE A 150 2.54 6.76 -0.41
N GLY A 151 3.09 7.50 0.54
CA GLY A 151 4.48 7.29 0.90
C GLY A 151 4.96 8.07 2.10
N ALA A 152 6.20 7.78 2.52
CA ALA A 152 6.69 8.24 3.81
C ALA A 152 6.95 9.76 3.84
N SER A 153 6.16 10.43 4.68
CA SER A 153 6.69 11.51 5.52
C SER A 153 7.11 10.89 6.86
N LYS A 154 8.29 11.30 7.38
CA LYS A 154 8.89 11.02 8.70
C LYS A 154 8.20 9.93 9.54
N CYS A 155 8.26 8.67 9.11
CA CYS A 155 7.91 7.54 9.97
C CYS A 155 9.15 7.11 10.75
N ALA A 156 8.97 6.77 12.02
CA ALA A 156 10.01 6.13 12.82
C ALA A 156 9.78 4.61 12.83
N SER A 157 10.16 3.93 11.74
CA SER A 157 10.03 2.46 11.57
C SER A 157 10.63 1.68 12.75
N ASN A 158 11.72 2.21 13.32
CA ASN A 158 12.39 1.71 14.52
C ASN A 158 11.56 1.76 15.81
N LEU A 159 10.42 2.44 15.80
CA LEU A 159 9.46 2.48 16.91
C LEU A 159 8.21 1.64 16.64
N LEU A 160 8.08 1.07 15.44
CA LEU A 160 6.95 0.23 15.11
C LEU A 160 7.12 -1.18 15.73
N PRO A 161 6.01 -1.82 16.12
CA PRO A 161 5.99 -3.25 16.36
C PRO A 161 6.62 -4.01 15.19
N ALA A 162 7.16 -5.19 15.50
CA ALA A 162 7.95 -5.95 14.55
C ALA A 162 7.13 -6.31 13.29
N ASP A 163 5.83 -6.56 13.43
CA ASP A 163 4.90 -6.92 12.37
C ASP A 163 4.22 -5.72 11.67
N ARG A 164 4.80 -4.50 11.73
CA ARG A 164 4.15 -3.30 11.17
C ARG A 164 5.04 -2.47 10.26
N TYR A 165 4.42 -1.91 9.24
CA TYR A 165 5.04 -0.93 8.35
C TYR A 165 4.37 0.43 8.52
N CYS A 166 5.09 1.48 8.12
CA CYS A 166 4.59 2.84 8.17
C CYS A 166 3.33 2.96 7.31
N ASN A 167 3.43 2.49 6.06
CA ASN A 167 2.30 2.33 5.18
C ASN A 167 2.06 0.84 4.97
N GLU A 168 0.85 0.38 5.27
CA GLU A 168 0.50 -1.03 5.27
C GLU A 168 -0.90 -1.24 4.69
N LEU A 169 -1.00 -2.04 3.63
CA LEU A 169 -2.26 -2.50 3.04
C LEU A 169 -2.31 -4.01 3.21
N SER A 170 -3.05 -4.50 4.22
CA SER A 170 -3.03 -5.91 4.58
C SER A 170 -4.41 -6.55 4.78
N GLY A 171 -4.55 -7.81 4.37
CA GLY A 171 -5.77 -8.59 4.59
C GLY A 171 -7.03 -8.04 3.90
N ASN A 172 -6.90 -7.15 2.93
CA ASN A 172 -8.05 -6.56 2.23
C ASN A 172 -8.58 -7.53 1.17
N GLN A 173 -9.86 -7.43 0.81
CA GLN A 173 -10.53 -8.37 -0.08
C GLN A 173 -11.29 -7.66 -1.22
N ALA A 174 -11.13 -8.13 -2.46
CA ALA A 174 -11.95 -7.74 -3.61
C ALA A 174 -11.91 -8.78 -4.74
N ALA A 175 -12.76 -8.65 -5.76
CA ALA A 175 -12.62 -9.46 -6.97
C ALA A 175 -11.35 -9.06 -7.74
N ARG A 176 -11.08 -7.76 -7.86
CA ARG A 176 -9.87 -7.22 -8.51
C ARG A 176 -9.25 -6.10 -7.69
N GLY A 177 -7.92 -6.05 -7.65
CA GLY A 177 -7.20 -5.08 -6.84
C GLY A 177 -7.60 -5.21 -5.37
N SER A 178 -7.31 -6.38 -4.77
CA SER A 178 -7.66 -6.69 -3.39
C SER A 178 -7.12 -5.65 -2.40
N ALA A 179 -5.98 -5.03 -2.70
CA ALA A 179 -5.55 -3.80 -2.04
C ALA A 179 -6.01 -2.55 -2.81
N ILE A 180 -5.49 -2.35 -4.03
CA ILE A 180 -5.74 -1.15 -4.83
C ILE A 180 -6.24 -1.55 -6.21
N TYR A 181 -7.34 -0.93 -6.64
CA TYR A 181 -7.79 -0.96 -8.02
C TYR A 181 -7.79 0.46 -8.58
N THR A 182 -7.28 0.62 -9.80
CA THR A 182 -7.29 1.91 -10.49
C THR A 182 -7.91 1.84 -11.88
N ILE A 183 -8.63 2.89 -12.30
CA ILE A 183 -9.15 3.07 -13.67
C ILE A 183 -9.19 4.53 -14.13
N GLY A 184 -8.38 4.90 -15.10
CA GLY A 184 -8.01 6.29 -15.37
C GLY A 184 -7.08 7.01 -14.35
N ALA A 185 -6.53 6.40 -13.29
CA ALA A 185 -5.76 7.05 -12.21
C ALA A 185 -4.25 6.74 -12.16
N ARG A 186 -3.41 7.66 -11.67
CA ARG A 186 -1.97 7.43 -11.44
C ARG A 186 -1.67 6.98 -10.02
N VAL A 187 -0.68 6.10 -9.87
CA VAL A 187 -0.26 5.54 -8.59
C VAL A 187 1.22 5.78 -8.34
N HIS A 188 1.52 6.43 -7.21
CA HIS A 188 2.83 6.50 -6.61
C HIS A 188 2.78 5.85 -5.23
N LEU A 189 3.48 4.73 -5.07
CA LEU A 189 3.67 4.06 -3.78
C LEU A 189 5.13 4.14 -3.40
N ALA A 190 5.44 4.70 -2.23
CA ALA A 190 6.79 4.73 -1.67
C ALA A 190 6.79 4.20 -0.23
N ASP A 191 7.67 3.26 0.09
CA ASP A 191 7.79 2.70 1.44
C ASP A 191 6.46 2.10 1.94
N VAL A 192 5.88 1.22 1.12
CA VAL A 192 4.58 0.58 1.37
C VAL A 192 4.73 -0.94 1.40
N ALA A 193 4.11 -1.58 2.40
CA ALA A 193 3.89 -3.01 2.40
C ALA A 193 2.46 -3.34 1.98
N VAL A 194 2.31 -4.18 0.97
CA VAL A 194 1.04 -4.71 0.46
C VAL A 194 1.07 -6.23 0.64
N VAL A 195 0.43 -6.73 1.68
CA VAL A 195 0.61 -8.14 2.11
C VAL A 195 -0.72 -8.83 2.42
N ASP A 196 -0.78 -10.13 2.15
CA ASP A 196 -1.91 -10.99 2.55
C ASP A 196 -3.29 -10.52 2.03
N ASN A 197 -3.35 -9.79 0.91
CA ASN A 197 -4.63 -9.33 0.36
C ASN A 197 -5.28 -10.43 -0.48
N LEU A 198 -6.58 -10.64 -0.29
CA LEU A 198 -7.34 -11.76 -0.84
C LEU A 198 -8.18 -11.34 -2.06
N GLY A 199 -7.97 -12.05 -3.15
CA GLY A 199 -8.76 -11.97 -4.36
C GLY A 199 -9.90 -12.98 -4.37
N THR A 200 -11.08 -12.60 -4.83
CA THR A 200 -12.23 -13.52 -4.96
C THR A 200 -12.44 -14.01 -6.39
N ASP A 201 -11.69 -13.50 -7.35
CA ASP A 201 -11.70 -13.92 -8.76
C ASP A 201 -10.35 -14.54 -9.17
N THR A 202 -10.35 -15.31 -10.26
CA THR A 202 -9.17 -16.02 -10.81
C THR A 202 -8.26 -15.11 -11.66
N SER A 203 -8.49 -13.81 -11.62
CA SER A 203 -7.65 -12.77 -12.24
C SER A 203 -7.36 -11.66 -11.24
N SER A 204 -7.41 -12.02 -9.96
CA SER A 204 -7.25 -11.08 -8.88
C SER A 204 -5.79 -10.70 -8.72
N SER A 205 -5.58 -9.54 -8.12
CA SER A 205 -4.24 -9.03 -7.84
C SER A 205 -4.29 -8.17 -6.59
N ALA A 206 -3.13 -7.99 -5.95
CA ALA A 206 -3.01 -6.97 -4.90
C ALA A 206 -3.26 -5.58 -5.49
N LEU A 207 -2.55 -5.28 -6.58
CA LEU A 207 -2.66 -4.04 -7.33
C LEU A 207 -3.22 -4.34 -8.73
N HIS A 208 -4.33 -3.71 -9.08
CA HIS A 208 -4.91 -3.81 -10.43
C HIS A 208 -4.87 -2.43 -11.08
N LEU A 209 -3.95 -2.26 -12.02
CA LEU A 209 -3.65 -1.01 -12.69
C LEU A 209 -4.29 -1.02 -14.06
N ASN A 210 -5.52 -0.49 -14.17
CA ASN A 210 -6.29 -0.52 -15.39
C ASN A 210 -6.33 0.87 -16.06
N GLY A 211 -5.90 0.97 -17.33
CA GLY A 211 -6.15 2.10 -18.22
C GLY A 211 -5.44 3.40 -17.85
N ASN A 212 -4.21 3.33 -17.32
CA ASN A 212 -3.64 4.42 -16.53
C ASN A 212 -2.28 4.93 -16.97
N GLY A 213 -2.34 6.16 -17.51
CA GLY A 213 -1.50 7.29 -17.17
C GLY A 213 0.01 7.05 -17.06
N ASP A 214 0.77 7.64 -17.99
CA ASP A 214 2.22 7.75 -17.94
C ASP A 214 2.78 7.95 -16.51
N GLY A 215 3.45 6.91 -15.99
CA GLY A 215 4.38 7.01 -14.86
C GLY A 215 3.86 6.52 -13.52
N ASP A 216 3.24 5.34 -13.45
CA ASP A 216 3.05 4.65 -12.17
C ASP A 216 4.42 4.27 -11.61
N LEU A 217 4.68 4.63 -10.34
CA LEU A 217 5.97 4.41 -9.67
C LEU A 217 5.76 3.70 -8.34
N LEU A 218 6.44 2.57 -8.17
CA LEU A 218 6.46 1.78 -6.96
C LEU A 218 7.90 1.71 -6.44
N GLN A 219 8.19 2.46 -5.38
CA GLN A 219 9.52 2.60 -4.79
C GLN A 219 9.56 1.97 -3.38
N ASN A 220 10.56 1.14 -3.07
CA ASN A 220 10.67 0.49 -1.75
C ASN A 220 9.38 -0.25 -1.34
N VAL A 221 8.77 -0.97 -2.27
CA VAL A 221 7.48 -1.64 -2.03
C VAL A 221 7.69 -3.13 -1.80
N LEU A 222 7.07 -3.67 -0.75
CA LEU A 222 6.90 -5.11 -0.56
C LEU A 222 5.51 -5.52 -1.04
N LEU A 223 5.43 -6.41 -2.01
CA LEU A 223 4.21 -7.14 -2.36
C LEU A 223 4.45 -8.60 -2.04
N ALA A 224 3.74 -9.13 -1.04
CA ALA A 224 3.99 -10.50 -0.59
C ALA A 224 2.70 -11.24 -0.22
N ASN A 225 2.66 -12.54 -0.59
CA ASN A 225 1.57 -13.45 -0.21
C ASN A 225 0.17 -12.89 -0.52
N ASN A 226 0.04 -12.11 -1.60
CA ASN A 226 -1.26 -11.66 -2.07
C ASN A 226 -1.85 -12.71 -3.00
N ALA A 227 -3.18 -12.82 -3.00
CA ALA A 227 -3.90 -13.78 -3.82
C ALA A 227 -3.62 -13.57 -5.31
N ASP A 228 -3.48 -14.70 -6.00
CA ASP A 228 -3.21 -14.85 -7.43
C ASP A 228 -2.03 -14.00 -7.91
N HIS A 229 -2.22 -12.75 -8.30
CA HIS A 229 -1.15 -11.87 -8.80
C HIS A 229 -0.69 -10.79 -7.81
N ALA A 230 0.56 -10.33 -7.91
CA ALA A 230 0.98 -9.12 -7.20
C ALA A 230 0.40 -7.88 -7.90
N ILE A 231 0.68 -7.76 -9.20
CA ILE A 231 0.29 -6.65 -10.04
C ILE A 231 -0.35 -7.20 -11.32
N VAL A 232 -1.53 -6.69 -11.66
CA VAL A 232 -2.12 -6.82 -13.00
C VAL A 232 -2.09 -5.45 -13.64
N VAL A 233 -1.53 -5.37 -14.85
CA VAL A 233 -1.55 -4.18 -15.69
C VAL A 233 -2.45 -4.48 -16.88
N ASP A 234 -3.47 -3.66 -17.06
CA ASP A 234 -4.48 -3.80 -18.11
C ASP A 234 -4.58 -2.46 -18.84
N ASP A 235 -4.26 -2.40 -20.13
CA ASP A 235 -4.33 -1.16 -20.89
C ASP A 235 -5.66 -1.03 -21.65
N LEU A 236 -6.64 -0.34 -21.05
CA LEU A 236 -7.91 -0.04 -21.72
C LEU A 236 -7.85 1.20 -22.65
N ALA A 237 -6.75 1.96 -22.68
CA ALA A 237 -6.68 3.23 -23.41
C ALA A 237 -5.58 3.23 -24.47
N ALA A 238 -5.79 3.93 -25.59
CA ALA A 238 -4.80 4.02 -26.68
C ALA A 238 -3.50 4.79 -26.31
N GLY A 239 -3.24 5.03 -25.02
CA GLY A 239 -2.14 5.84 -24.50
C GLY A 239 -0.93 5.06 -23.98
N GLY A 240 -1.03 3.73 -23.82
CA GLY A 240 0.00 2.95 -23.14
C GLY A 240 -0.09 3.09 -21.62
N SER A 241 0.51 2.12 -20.91
CA SER A 241 0.66 2.15 -19.45
C SER A 241 2.16 2.04 -19.13
N ALA A 242 2.70 2.98 -18.37
CA ALA A 242 4.11 2.92 -17.94
C ALA A 242 4.18 2.62 -16.45
N VAL A 243 4.78 1.49 -16.10
CA VAL A 243 4.91 1.01 -14.72
C VAL A 243 6.39 0.85 -14.40
N ALA A 244 6.87 1.62 -13.43
CA ALA A 244 8.23 1.55 -12.92
C ALA A 244 8.24 0.99 -11.49
N LEU A 245 9.08 -0.02 -11.28
CA LEU A 245 9.40 -0.55 -9.96
C LEU A 245 10.85 -0.22 -9.66
N ASP A 246 11.10 0.40 -8.51
CA ASP A 246 12.43 0.71 -8.01
C ASP A 246 12.57 0.16 -6.60
N SER A 247 13.50 -0.78 -6.41
CA SER A 247 13.79 -1.34 -5.10
C SER A 247 12.56 -2.03 -4.49
N ALA A 248 11.86 -2.83 -5.30
CA ALA A 248 10.65 -3.54 -4.89
C ALA A 248 10.92 -5.04 -4.68
N THR A 249 10.15 -5.67 -3.81
CA THR A 249 10.16 -7.13 -3.58
C THR A 249 8.78 -7.71 -3.85
N LEU A 250 8.66 -8.57 -4.86
CA LEU A 250 7.42 -9.27 -5.26
C LEU A 250 7.60 -10.77 -5.03
N VAL A 251 6.91 -11.32 -4.04
CA VAL A 251 7.24 -12.65 -3.50
C VAL A 251 6.02 -13.47 -3.06
N ASP A 252 6.12 -14.79 -3.26
CA ASP A 252 5.16 -15.79 -2.78
C ASP A 252 3.71 -15.58 -3.27
N HIS A 253 3.54 -15.11 -4.50
CA HIS A 253 2.22 -15.04 -5.12
C HIS A 253 1.84 -16.38 -5.76
N PRO A 254 0.61 -16.91 -5.55
CA PRO A 254 0.20 -18.18 -6.16
C PRO A 254 0.24 -18.18 -7.70
N GLY A 255 -0.04 -17.04 -8.32
CA GLY A 255 -0.03 -16.81 -9.76
C GLY A 255 1.27 -16.16 -10.23
N ALA A 256 1.16 -15.25 -11.21
CA ALA A 256 2.28 -14.44 -11.66
C ALA A 256 2.55 -13.26 -10.73
N ALA A 257 3.82 -12.89 -10.50
CA ALA A 257 4.10 -11.65 -9.76
C ALA A 257 3.58 -10.43 -10.54
N ILE A 258 3.93 -10.33 -11.82
CA ILE A 258 3.41 -9.28 -12.71
C ILE A 258 2.67 -9.95 -13.87
N MET A 259 1.41 -9.59 -14.07
CA MET A 259 0.60 -10.04 -15.20
C MET A 259 0.26 -8.85 -16.09
N LEU A 260 0.70 -8.91 -17.35
CA LEU A 260 0.34 -7.95 -18.39
C LEU A 260 -0.87 -8.54 -19.14
N ALA A 261 -2.08 -8.03 -18.86
CA ALA A 261 -3.34 -8.66 -19.28
C ALA A 261 -3.84 -8.16 -20.64
N ASP A 262 -3.64 -6.88 -20.94
CA ASP A 262 -3.85 -6.29 -22.26
C ASP A 262 -2.56 -5.55 -22.64
N GLU A 263 -1.75 -6.22 -23.47
CA GLU A 263 -0.31 -6.04 -23.48
C GLU A 263 0.13 -4.87 -24.38
N ALA A 264 -0.72 -4.44 -25.32
CA ALA A 264 -0.38 -3.46 -26.34
C ALA A 264 -0.22 -2.05 -25.74
N GLY A 265 1.03 -1.62 -25.52
CA GLY A 265 1.33 -0.27 -25.03
C GLY A 265 1.94 -0.23 -23.63
N VAL A 266 2.13 -1.37 -22.97
CA VAL A 266 2.75 -1.40 -21.64
C VAL A 266 4.28 -1.23 -21.73
N ASP A 267 4.82 -0.24 -21.01
CA ASP A 267 6.25 -0.10 -20.70
C ASP A 267 6.53 -0.50 -19.25
N LEU A 268 7.20 -1.63 -19.05
CA LEU A 268 7.57 -2.15 -17.74
C LEU A 268 9.06 -1.91 -17.46
N GLN A 269 9.37 -1.19 -16.39
CA GLN A 269 10.76 -0.94 -15.97
C GLN A 269 11.00 -1.47 -14.57
N LEU A 270 11.94 -2.39 -14.44
CA LEU A 270 12.34 -2.98 -13.15
C LEU A 270 13.76 -2.54 -12.80
N THR A 271 13.91 -1.76 -11.74
CA THR A 271 15.22 -1.34 -11.23
C THR A 271 15.39 -1.82 -9.81
N ASN A 272 16.55 -2.39 -9.48
CA ASN A 272 16.85 -2.85 -8.13
C ASN A 272 15.75 -3.81 -7.57
N THR A 273 15.08 -4.57 -8.42
CA THR A 273 13.83 -5.27 -8.06
C THR A 273 14.04 -6.76 -7.89
N LEU A 274 13.47 -7.31 -6.81
CA LEU A 274 13.45 -8.73 -6.51
C LEU A 274 12.08 -9.33 -6.86
N VAL A 275 12.04 -10.32 -7.75
CA VAL A 275 10.84 -11.09 -8.07
C VAL A 275 11.12 -12.58 -7.88
N TRP A 276 10.53 -13.21 -6.87
CA TRP A 276 10.91 -14.58 -6.49
C TRP A 276 9.76 -15.41 -5.89
N GLY A 277 9.85 -16.74 -5.94
CA GLY A 277 8.91 -17.62 -5.22
C GLY A 277 7.47 -17.66 -5.74
N ASN A 278 7.20 -17.08 -6.92
CA ASN A 278 5.84 -17.00 -7.47
C ASN A 278 5.43 -18.31 -8.17
N GLY A 279 4.16 -18.71 -8.03
CA GLY A 279 3.67 -20.04 -8.37
C GLY A 279 3.45 -20.30 -9.87
N PHE A 280 3.32 -19.25 -10.69
CA PHE A 280 3.16 -19.39 -12.14
C PHE A 280 4.37 -18.86 -12.93
N ALA A 281 4.59 -17.55 -12.90
CA ALA A 281 5.69 -16.88 -13.60
C ALA A 281 6.13 -15.65 -12.81
N SER A 282 7.38 -15.21 -12.98
CA SER A 282 7.77 -13.91 -12.40
C SER A 282 7.07 -12.76 -13.15
N ILE A 283 7.02 -12.86 -14.47
CA ILE A 283 6.32 -11.93 -15.35
C ILE A 283 5.58 -12.73 -16.43
N ALA A 284 4.27 -12.55 -16.54
CA ALA A 284 3.42 -13.12 -17.58
C ALA A 284 2.95 -12.02 -18.56
N GLY A 285 2.71 -12.41 -19.81
CA GLY A 285 2.23 -11.48 -20.86
C GLY A 285 3.30 -10.57 -21.49
N LEU A 286 4.58 -10.95 -21.41
CA LEU A 286 5.67 -10.15 -21.99
C LEU A 286 5.65 -10.06 -23.53
N ALA A 287 4.94 -10.97 -24.22
CA ALA A 287 5.04 -11.10 -25.68
C ALA A 287 4.38 -9.93 -26.43
N GLY A 288 3.37 -9.30 -25.84
CA GLY A 288 2.67 -8.16 -26.41
C GLY A 288 3.01 -6.83 -25.74
N ALA A 289 3.83 -6.81 -24.68
CA ALA A 289 4.30 -5.59 -24.04
C ALA A 289 5.01 -4.70 -25.06
N ALA A 290 4.82 -3.38 -24.98
CA ALA A 290 5.52 -2.44 -25.85
C ALA A 290 7.02 -2.43 -25.54
N SER A 291 7.36 -2.43 -24.25
CA SER A 291 8.71 -2.63 -23.76
C SER A 291 8.71 -3.24 -22.36
N ALA A 292 9.74 -4.03 -22.07
CA ALA A 292 10.03 -4.50 -20.74
C ALA A 292 11.54 -4.50 -20.55
N SER A 293 12.02 -3.90 -19.47
CA SER A 293 13.44 -3.81 -19.18
C SER A 293 13.72 -4.05 -17.70
N GLN A 294 14.95 -4.48 -17.43
CA GLN A 294 15.43 -4.59 -16.07
C GLN A 294 16.84 -4.04 -15.94
N VAL A 295 17.13 -3.43 -14.79
CA VAL A 295 18.45 -2.97 -14.39
C VAL A 295 18.68 -3.46 -12.98
N CYS A 296 19.77 -4.20 -12.78
CA CYS A 296 20.15 -4.72 -11.47
C CYS A 296 18.99 -5.43 -10.73
N SER A 297 18.30 -6.33 -11.41
CA SER A 297 17.19 -7.07 -10.80
C SER A 297 17.50 -8.56 -10.66
N LEU A 298 16.82 -9.20 -9.72
CA LEU A 298 16.86 -10.64 -9.51
C LEU A 298 15.45 -11.17 -9.74
N ILE A 299 15.30 -11.97 -10.80
CA ILE A 299 13.99 -12.43 -11.28
C ILE A 299 14.04 -13.95 -11.42
N GLY A 300 13.15 -14.63 -10.71
CA GLY A 300 13.00 -16.08 -10.81
C GLY A 300 12.84 -16.52 -12.27
N GLY A 301 13.62 -17.53 -12.69
CA GLY A 301 13.65 -18.00 -14.08
C GLY A 301 14.48 -17.14 -15.05
N GLY A 302 15.08 -16.03 -14.60
CA GLY A 302 16.03 -15.22 -15.39
C GLY A 302 15.37 -14.40 -16.51
N GLN A 303 14.08 -14.08 -16.36
CA GLN A 303 13.36 -13.28 -17.34
C GLN A 303 14.01 -11.90 -17.52
N LEU A 304 13.89 -11.33 -18.73
CA LEU A 304 14.54 -10.06 -19.10
C LEU A 304 16.08 -10.07 -18.96
N GLY A 305 16.69 -11.26 -18.89
CA GLY A 305 18.14 -11.41 -18.71
C GLY A 305 18.63 -11.11 -17.29
N ALA A 306 17.73 -11.01 -16.32
CA ALA A 306 18.08 -10.85 -14.91
C ALA A 306 18.78 -12.08 -14.33
N SER A 307 19.46 -11.90 -13.19
CA SER A 307 19.96 -13.03 -12.42
C SER A 307 18.81 -13.88 -11.90
N SER A 308 18.99 -15.20 -11.90
CA SER A 308 18.06 -16.18 -11.33
C SER A 308 18.65 -16.95 -10.15
N ALA A 309 19.72 -16.42 -9.54
CA ALA A 309 20.31 -16.99 -8.35
C ALA A 309 19.35 -16.84 -7.15
N ASP A 310 19.34 -17.81 -6.24
CA ASP A 310 18.48 -17.78 -5.06
C ASP A 310 18.80 -16.55 -4.18
N PRO A 311 17.82 -15.67 -3.88
CA PRO A 311 18.01 -14.49 -3.03
C PRO A 311 18.29 -14.82 -1.56
N LEU A 312 18.19 -16.09 -1.15
CA LEU A 312 18.44 -16.54 0.23
C LEU A 312 17.60 -15.75 1.25
N LEU A 313 16.29 -15.61 0.97
CA LEU A 313 15.39 -14.89 1.88
C LEU A 313 15.31 -15.59 3.24
N VAL A 314 15.37 -14.79 4.31
CA VAL A 314 15.29 -15.23 5.70
C VAL A 314 14.22 -14.46 6.45
N SER A 315 13.69 -15.12 7.48
CA SER A 315 12.77 -14.52 8.44
C SER A 315 13.52 -13.86 9.58
N ASN A 316 13.02 -12.72 10.04
CA ASN A 316 13.47 -12.10 11.29
C ASN A 316 12.24 -11.59 12.08
N PRO A 317 12.41 -10.92 13.24
CA PRO A 317 11.27 -10.38 13.96
C PRO A 317 10.37 -9.44 13.16
N ARG A 318 10.93 -8.73 12.16
CA ARG A 318 10.20 -7.82 11.28
C ARG A 318 9.36 -8.50 10.20
N GLY A 319 9.42 -9.83 10.13
CA GLY A 319 8.73 -10.66 9.16
C GLY A 319 9.68 -11.39 8.22
N ASP A 320 9.10 -11.95 7.18
CA ASP A 320 9.81 -12.69 6.16
C ASP A 320 10.45 -11.74 5.14
N TYR A 321 11.26 -12.24 4.22
CA TYR A 321 11.78 -11.49 3.06
C TYR A 321 12.99 -10.58 3.29
N ARG A 322 13.80 -10.82 4.33
CA ARG A 322 15.10 -10.15 4.47
C ARG A 322 16.18 -10.96 3.78
N LEU A 323 17.24 -10.31 3.32
CA LEU A 323 18.35 -11.00 2.69
C LEU A 323 19.17 -11.78 3.73
N GLY A 324 19.49 -13.03 3.41
CA GLY A 324 20.40 -13.87 4.20
C GLY A 324 21.86 -13.63 3.84
N LEU A 325 22.76 -14.03 4.74
CA LEU A 325 24.20 -13.95 4.50
C LEU A 325 24.58 -14.70 3.21
N GLY A 326 25.31 -14.02 2.31
CA GLY A 326 25.75 -14.58 1.03
C GLY A 326 24.72 -14.52 -0.08
N SER A 327 23.61 -13.80 0.13
CA SER A 327 22.64 -13.54 -0.92
C SER A 327 23.29 -12.83 -2.11
N PRO A 328 22.97 -13.21 -3.36
CA PRO A 328 23.41 -12.52 -4.56
C PRO A 328 22.75 -11.15 -4.75
N ALA A 329 21.75 -10.81 -3.92
CA ALA A 329 21.10 -9.51 -3.92
C ALA A 329 21.87 -8.45 -3.12
N ILE A 330 22.83 -8.86 -2.29
CA ILE A 330 23.62 -7.96 -1.44
C ILE A 330 24.67 -7.20 -2.27
N ASP A 331 24.76 -5.89 -2.06
CA ASP A 331 25.71 -4.97 -2.67
C ASP A 331 25.73 -5.04 -4.21
N ALA A 332 24.60 -5.39 -4.83
CA ALA A 332 24.55 -5.77 -6.24
C ALA A 332 24.35 -4.57 -7.18
N CYS A 333 23.81 -3.46 -6.68
CA CYS A 333 23.45 -2.31 -7.49
C CYS A 333 24.39 -1.12 -7.31
N LEU A 334 24.42 -0.25 -8.32
CA LEU A 334 25.26 0.95 -8.33
C LEU A 334 24.56 2.18 -7.75
N ASP A 335 23.23 2.16 -7.72
CA ASP A 335 22.38 3.28 -7.31
C ASP A 335 21.01 2.74 -6.88
N GLY A 336 20.28 3.55 -6.12
CA GLY A 336 18.96 3.24 -5.60
C GLY A 336 18.43 4.35 -4.69
N PRO A 337 17.24 4.15 -4.11
CA PRO A 337 16.64 5.03 -3.13
C PRO A 337 17.55 5.28 -1.92
N ALA A 338 17.41 6.44 -1.27
CA ALA A 338 18.25 6.78 -0.11
C ALA A 338 18.01 5.88 1.12
N GLY A 339 16.86 5.20 1.20
CA GLY A 339 16.56 4.27 2.27
C GLY A 339 15.76 3.06 1.78
N ASP A 340 15.56 2.09 2.66
CA ASP A 340 14.75 0.90 2.42
C ASP A 340 13.35 1.00 3.08
N LEU A 341 12.53 -0.04 2.95
CA LEU A 341 11.18 -0.09 3.53
C LEU A 341 11.18 -0.08 5.07
N ASP A 342 12.27 -0.52 5.70
CA ASP A 342 12.49 -0.43 7.15
C ASP A 342 13.12 0.93 7.54
N SER A 343 13.20 1.89 6.61
CA SER A 343 13.82 3.21 6.76
C SER A 343 15.30 3.18 7.16
N ASN A 344 15.99 2.07 6.90
CA ASN A 344 17.44 2.03 6.97
C ASN A 344 18.01 2.83 5.81
N ALA A 345 19.08 3.59 6.07
CA ALA A 345 19.82 4.20 4.98
C ALA A 345 20.49 3.10 4.15
N ARG A 346 20.35 3.20 2.82
CA ARG A 346 21.12 2.34 1.91
C ARG A 346 22.54 2.86 1.78
N ASP A 347 23.48 1.96 1.53
CA ASP A 347 24.86 2.36 1.33
C ASP A 347 25.16 2.71 -0.14
N ALA A 348 26.44 2.78 -0.52
CA ALA A 348 26.83 3.16 -1.88
C ALA A 348 26.61 2.04 -2.92
N SER A 349 26.34 0.83 -2.46
CA SER A 349 26.01 -0.34 -3.25
C SER A 349 24.67 -0.91 -2.78
N PRO A 350 23.52 -0.30 -3.14
CA PRO A 350 22.22 -0.75 -2.67
C PRO A 350 21.92 -2.23 -2.96
N ASP A 351 21.18 -2.85 -2.05
CA ASP A 351 20.71 -4.23 -2.20
C ASP A 351 19.47 -4.32 -3.11
N ILE A 352 19.37 -5.44 -3.83
CA ILE A 352 18.18 -5.80 -4.64
C ILE A 352 16.99 -6.09 -3.75
N GLY A 353 15.92 -5.32 -3.96
CA GLY A 353 14.63 -5.47 -3.30
C GLY A 353 14.30 -4.33 -2.34
N ALA A 354 13.25 -4.52 -1.55
CA ALA A 354 12.68 -3.51 -0.65
C ALA A 354 13.47 -3.31 0.65
N PHE A 355 14.46 -4.16 0.95
CA PHE A 355 15.18 -4.19 2.23
C PHE A 355 16.69 -4.20 2.02
N GLU A 356 17.40 -3.49 2.89
CA GLU A 356 18.87 -3.52 2.97
C GLU A 356 19.34 -4.59 3.97
N PHE A 357 20.35 -5.35 3.60
CA PHE A 357 21.04 -6.30 4.45
C PHE A 357 21.85 -5.58 5.53
N GLY A 358 21.84 -6.13 6.74
CA GLY A 358 22.56 -5.52 7.86
C GLY A 358 21.95 -4.22 8.37
N GLY A 359 20.81 -3.78 7.80
CA GLY A 359 20.01 -2.67 8.32
C GLY A 359 19.68 -2.85 9.81
N ALA A 360 19.63 -1.74 10.54
CA ALA A 360 19.36 -1.77 11.97
C ALA A 360 17.90 -2.20 12.19
N LEU A 361 17.70 -3.43 12.68
CA LEU A 361 16.37 -3.84 13.10
C LEU A 361 15.94 -2.98 14.30
N PRO A 362 14.65 -2.60 14.40
CA PRO A 362 14.12 -2.04 15.62
C PRO A 362 14.46 -3.00 16.77
N PRO A 363 14.96 -2.53 17.92
CA PRO A 363 15.22 -3.41 19.03
C PRO A 363 13.91 -4.13 19.36
N ALA A 364 13.95 -5.45 19.52
CA ALA A 364 12.79 -6.33 19.67
C ALA A 364 12.06 -6.16 21.01
N ILE A 365 11.94 -4.93 21.51
CA ILE A 365 11.58 -4.63 22.88
C ILE A 365 10.10 -4.94 23.14
N PHE A 366 9.23 -4.92 22.12
CA PHE A 366 7.81 -5.24 22.32
C PHE A 366 7.19 -5.90 21.07
N ARG A 367 7.12 -7.24 21.04
CA ARG A 367 6.29 -7.91 20.02
C ARG A 367 4.80 -7.75 20.32
N ASN A 368 4.40 -7.77 21.60
CA ASN A 368 2.98 -7.92 21.97
C ASN A 368 2.49 -6.92 23.06
N GLY A 369 3.29 -5.94 23.46
CA GLY A 369 2.87 -4.87 24.39
C GLY A 369 2.66 -5.28 25.86
N PHE A 370 3.07 -6.48 26.29
CA PHE A 370 2.87 -6.97 27.66
C PHE A 370 4.00 -7.83 28.25
N GLU A 371 5.22 -7.84 27.69
CA GLU A 371 6.33 -8.41 28.45
C GLU A 371 6.65 -7.48 29.64
N THR A 372 6.04 -7.76 30.79
CA THR A 372 6.58 -7.35 32.08
C THR A 372 8.05 -7.74 32.06
N VAL A 373 8.93 -6.75 32.16
CA VAL A 373 10.33 -6.98 32.54
C VAL A 373 10.24 -7.94 33.71
N LEU A 374 10.70 -9.18 33.54
CA LEU A 374 10.95 -10.05 34.68
C LEU A 374 11.90 -9.22 35.53
N GLN A 375 11.38 -8.61 36.60
CA GLN A 375 12.24 -8.05 37.62
C GLN A 375 13.20 -9.19 37.95
N PRO A 376 14.52 -8.97 37.87
CA PRO A 376 15.45 -10.01 38.27
C PRO A 376 14.99 -10.50 39.65
N ASP A 377 14.81 -11.83 39.78
CA ASP A 377 14.39 -12.45 41.03
C ASP A 377 15.15 -11.77 42.17
N PRO A 378 14.46 -11.31 43.24
CA PRO A 378 15.14 -10.66 44.34
C PRO A 378 16.29 -11.55 44.77
N ILE A 379 17.52 -11.00 44.69
CA ILE A 379 18.75 -11.68 45.11
C ILE A 379 18.46 -12.26 46.50
N PRO A 380 18.57 -13.58 46.70
CA PRO A 380 18.32 -14.17 48.01
C PRO A 380 19.26 -13.51 49.00
N VAL A 381 18.68 -12.75 49.93
CA VAL A 381 19.44 -12.16 51.04
C VAL A 381 19.89 -13.35 51.89
N PRO A 382 21.20 -13.57 52.10
CA PRO A 382 21.63 -14.61 53.01
C PRO A 382 21.19 -14.23 54.43
N ASP A 383 20.46 -15.14 55.09
CA ASP A 383 20.12 -15.00 56.50
C ASP A 383 21.41 -14.82 57.31
N LEU A 384 21.49 -13.72 58.07
CA LEU A 384 22.55 -13.41 59.03
C LEU A 384 22.21 -13.91 60.43
#